data_AF-A0A0W1JFM4-F1
#
_entry.id   AF-A0A0W1JFM4-F1
#
_cell.length_a   1.000
_cell.length_b   1.000
_cell.length_c   1.000
_cell.angle_alpha   90.00
_cell.angle_beta   90.00
_cell.angle_gamma   90.00
#
_symmetry.space_group_name_H-M   'P 1'
#
loop_
_entity.id
_entity.type
_entity.pdbx_description
1 polymer ?
#
loop_
_entity_poly.entity_id
_entity_poly.type
_entity_poly.pdbx_seq_one_letter_code
_entity_poly.pdbx_strand_id
1 'polypeptide(L)' 'MGKQITVRKVLEKLKEEGFIKSPSHGKDTSHQRYIHKNDPTKYADISYHHSGQVIPKGTLNSIERSSGVKF' A
#
# COMPACT_ATOMS: atom_id res chain seq x y z
N MET A 1 15.42 -16.34 6.00
CA MET A 1 14.80 -15.14 6.60
C MET A 1 14.01 -14.41 5.51
N GLY A 2 12.68 -14.42 5.57
CA GLY A 2 11.86 -13.72 4.57
C GLY A 2 12.12 -12.21 4.64
N LYS A 3 12.28 -11.56 3.48
CA LYS A 3 12.47 -10.12 3.38
C LYS A 3 11.32 -9.41 4.10
N GLN A 4 11.59 -8.82 5.26
CA GLN A 4 10.62 -7.97 5.95
C GLN A 4 10.51 -6.67 5.16
N ILE A 5 9.35 -6.44 4.54
CA ILE A 5 9.07 -5.22 3.81
C ILE A 5 8.33 -4.28 4.75
N THR A 6 8.86 -3.07 4.89
CA THR A 6 8.24 -2.04 5.72
C THR A 6 7.20 -1.26 4.92
N VAL A 7 6.26 -0.65 5.64
CA VAL A 7 5.26 0.26 5.07
C VAL A 7 5.92 1.32 4.20
N ARG A 8 7.03 1.91 4.66
CA ARG A 8 7.79 2.89 3.88
C ARG A 8 8.17 2.38 2.48
N LYS A 9 8.73 1.18 2.38
CA LYS A 9 9.13 0.60 1.08
C LYS A 9 7.92 0.33 0.19
N VAL A 10 6.82 -0.13 0.76
CA VAL A 10 5.57 -0.35 0.02
C VAL A 10 5.03 0.98 -0.53
N LEU A 11 5.02 2.03 0.29
CA LEU A 11 4.57 3.36 -0.12
C LEU A 11 5.47 3.99 -1.18
N GLU A 12 6.80 3.87 -1.05
CA GLU A 12 7.76 4.34 -2.05
C GLU A 12 7.50 3.66 -3.39
N LYS A 13 7.41 2.33 -3.41
CA LYS A 13 7.17 1.56 -4.62
C LYS A 13 5.80 1.82 -5.24
N LEU A 14 4.74 1.91 -4.44
CA LEU A 14 3.41 2.29 -4.93
C LEU A 14 3.41 3.68 -5.57
N LYS A 15 4.15 4.63 -4.99
CA LYS A 15 4.28 5.98 -5.56
C LYS A 15 5.03 5.96 -6.89
N GLU A 16 6.09 5.15 -7.01
CA GLU A 16 6.82 4.93 -8.28
C GLU A 16 5.91 4.34 -9.35
N GLU A 17 5.03 3.42 -8.98
CA GLU A 17 4.04 2.81 -9.87
C GLU A 17 2.85 3.75 -10.19
N GLY A 18 2.82 4.97 -9.65
CA GLY A 18 1.77 5.95 -9.95
C GLY A 18 0.50 5.83 -9.11
N PHE A 19 0.59 5.16 -7.95
CA PHE A 19 -0.48 5.20 -6.95
C PHE A 19 -0.46 6.51 -6.17
N ILE A 20 -1.66 7.04 -5.95
CA ILE A 20 -1.89 8.25 -5.17
C ILE A 20 -2.81 7.93 -4.00
N LYS A 21 -2.71 8.69 -2.92
CA LYS A 21 -3.62 8.55 -1.78
C LYS A 21 -5.04 8.88 -2.23
N SER A 22 -5.99 8.02 -1.90
CA SER A 22 -7.40 8.25 -2.20
C SER A 22 -7.91 9.46 -1.39
N PRO A 23 -8.54 10.46 -2.03
CA PRO A 23 -9.06 11.63 -1.32
C PRO A 23 -10.31 11.29 -0.47
N SER A 24 -10.99 10.19 -0.78
CA SER A 24 -12.28 9.82 -0.18
C SER A 24 -12.18 8.74 0.90
N HIS A 25 -11.00 8.14 1.12
CA HIS A 25 -10.85 7.02 2.05
C HIS A 25 -9.68 7.27 3.02
N GLY A 26 -9.99 7.29 4.33
CA GLY A 26 -8.97 7.40 5.38
C GLY A 26 -8.38 8.79 5.60
N LYS A 27 -9.19 9.86 5.48
CA LYS A 27 -8.87 11.12 6.18
C LYS A 27 -8.92 10.83 7.68
N ASP A 28 -7.78 10.95 8.36
CA ASP A 28 -7.60 10.76 9.81
C ASP A 28 -7.63 9.35 10.39
N THR A 29 -7.61 8.29 9.57
CA THR A 29 -7.51 6.91 10.10
C THR A 29 -6.19 6.24 9.74
N SER A 30 -5.77 5.28 10.57
CA SER A 30 -4.62 4.42 10.32
C SER A 30 -4.79 3.53 9.07
N HIS A 31 -5.98 3.47 8.48
CA HIS A 31 -6.28 2.79 7.23
C HIS A 31 -6.26 3.80 6.09
N GLN A 32 -5.27 3.68 5.20
CA GLN A 32 -5.17 4.53 4.03
C GLN A 32 -5.29 3.68 2.78
N ARG A 33 -6.15 4.13 1.85
CA ARG A 33 -6.26 3.50 0.54
C ARG A 33 -5.51 4.33 -0.49
N TYR A 34 -4.69 3.66 -1.28
CA TYR A 34 -4.01 4.21 -2.43
C TYR A 34 -4.67 3.67 -3.70
N ILE A 35 -4.90 4.54 -4.67
CA ILE A 35 -5.53 4.21 -5.96
C ILE A 35 -4.56 4.57 -7.09
N HIS A 36 -4.55 3.78 -8.15
CA HIS A 36 -3.67 4.06 -9.29
C HIS A 36 -4.24 5.21 -10.14
N LYS A 37 -3.40 6.19 -10.49
CA LYS A 37 -3.82 7.39 -11.25
C LYS A 37 -4.52 7.06 -12.57
N ASN A 38 -4.02 6.06 -13.28
CA ASN A 38 -4.51 5.71 -14.62
C ASN A 38 -5.44 4.49 -14.63
N ASP A 39 -5.63 3.82 -13.50
CA ASP A 39 -6.42 2.58 -13.42
C ASP A 39 -7.18 2.51 -12.10
N PRO A 40 -8.46 2.91 -12.07
CA PRO A 40 -9.25 2.93 -10.84
C PRO A 40 -9.55 1.54 -10.29
N THR A 41 -9.30 0.45 -11.04
CA THR A 41 -9.50 -0.92 -10.57
C THR A 41 -8.36 -1.40 -9.67
N LYS A 42 -7.19 -0.76 -9.77
CA LYS A 42 -6.01 -1.07 -8.95
C LYS A 42 -5.99 -0.21 -7.70
N TYR A 43 -5.96 -0.86 -6.55
CA TYR A 43 -5.85 -0.19 -5.26
C TYR A 43 -4.98 -0.97 -4.29
N ALA A 44 -4.41 -0.25 -3.33
CA ALA A 44 -3.65 -0.79 -2.22
C ALA A 44 -4.24 -0.25 -0.93
N ASP A 45 -4.78 -1.13 -0.11
CA ASP A 45 -5.27 -0.80 1.22
C ASP A 45 -4.15 -1.08 2.24
N ILE A 46 -3.71 -0.04 2.95
CA ILE A 46 -2.58 -0.13 3.86
C ILE A 46 -2.97 0.43 5.22
N SER A 47 -2.90 -0.45 6.21
CA SER A 47 -3.14 -0.14 7.62
C SER A 47 -1.79 0.06 8.31
N TYR A 48 -1.51 1.27 8.79
CA TYR A 48 -0.28 1.53 9.53
C TYR A 48 -0.44 2.68 10.52
N HIS A 49 0.20 2.53 11.70
CA HIS A 49 0.32 3.60 12.69
C HIS A 49 1.64 4.36 12.54
N HIS A 50 2.68 3.70 12.03
CA HIS A 50 4.00 4.29 11.79
C HIS A 50 4.65 3.70 10.53
N SER A 51 5.36 4.53 9.75
CA SER A 51 5.94 4.13 8.45
C SER A 51 7.06 3.09 8.56
N GLY A 52 7.66 2.92 9.74
CA GLY A 52 8.66 1.88 10.01
C GLY A 52 8.08 0.49 10.30
N GLN A 53 6.75 0.35 10.35
CA GLN A 53 6.09 -0.92 10.63
C GLN A 53 6.38 -1.93 9.53
N VAL A 54 6.64 -3.18 9.90
CA VAL A 54 6.77 -4.30 8.97
C VAL A 54 5.37 -4.74 8.55
N ILE A 55 5.15 -4.86 7.24
CA ILE A 55 3.89 -5.39 6.72
C ILE A 55 3.88 -6.91 6.86
N PRO A 56 2.87 -7.51 7.51
CA PRO A 56 2.71 -8.95 7.57
C PRO A 56 2.60 -9.55 6.17
N LYS A 57 3.14 -10.76 5.96
CA LYS A 57 3.12 -11.43 4.65
C LYS A 57 1.70 -11.54 4.04
N GLY A 58 0.68 -11.77 4.86
CA GLY A 58 -0.71 -11.86 4.41
C GLY A 58 -1.23 -10.53 3.85
N THR A 59 -0.96 -9.43 4.57
CA THR A 59 -1.30 -8.07 4.12
C THR A 59 -0.54 -7.73 2.85
N LEU A 60 0.77 -8.04 2.78
CA LEU A 60 1.58 -7.80 1.59
C LEU A 60 0.98 -8.53 0.38
N ASN A 61 0.68 -9.82 0.49
CA ASN A 61 0.11 -10.60 -0.59
C ASN A 61 -1.28 -10.09 -1.03
N SER A 62 -2.07 -9.56 -0.09
CA SER A 62 -3.34 -8.90 -0.41
C SER A 62 -3.12 -7.62 -1.21
N ILE A 63 -2.13 -6.80 -0.82
CA ILE A 63 -1.75 -5.59 -1.55
C ILE A 63 -1.26 -5.97 -2.95
N GLU A 64 -0.40 -6.97 -3.08
CA GLU A 64 0.11 -7.43 -4.38
C GLU A 64 -1.02 -7.89 -5.32
N ARG A 65 -2.02 -8.60 -4.78
CA ARG A 65 -3.20 -9.02 -5.55
C ARG A 65 -4.07 -7.87 -6.01
N SER A 66 -4.35 -6.89 -5.16
CA SER A 66 -5.26 -5.78 -5.48
C SER A 66 -4.58 -4.68 -6.31
N SER A 67 -3.28 -4.44 -6.08
CA SER A 67 -2.51 -3.41 -6.80
C SER A 67 -1.85 -3.95 -8.06
N GLY A 68 -1.57 -5.25 -8.14
CA GLY A 68 -0.78 -5.87 -9.20
C GLY A 68 0.72 -5.59 -9.10
N VAL A 69 1.17 -4.90 -8.04
CA VAL A 69 2.58 -4.55 -7.81
C VAL A 69 3.24 -5.64 -6.96
N LYS A 70 4.46 -6.06 -7.30
CA LYS A 70 5.24 -7.03 -6.51
C LYS A 70 6.32 -6.33 -5.68
N PHE A 71 6.50 -6.76 -4.43
CA PHE A 71 7.42 -6.14 -3.47
C PHE A 71 8.58 -7.06 -3.07
#